data_AF-F5CAX1-F1
#
_entry.id   AF-F5CAX1-F1
#
_cell.length_a   1.000
_cell.length_b   1.000
_cell.length_c   1.000
_cell.angle_alpha   90.00
_cell.angle_beta   90.00
_cell.angle_gamma   90.00
#
_symmetry.space_group_name_H-M   'P 1'
#
loop_
_entity.id
_entity.type
_entity.pdbx_description
1 polymer ?
#
loop_
_entity_poly.entity_id
_entity_poly.type
_entity_poly.pdbx_seq_one_letter_code
_entity_poly.pdbx_strand_id
1 'polypeptide(L)' 'NLSVEDAARLAQEDPDYGLRDLFNAIATGNYPSWTFYIQVMTFKQAETFPFNPFDITKV' A
#
# COMPACT_ATOMS: atom_id res chain seq x y z
N ASN A 1 -3.51 -8.23 -6.36
CA ASN A 1 -4.86 -7.73 -5.99
C ASN A 1 -5.86 -8.85 -6.16
N LEU A 2 -6.89 -8.87 -5.31
CA LEU A 2 -7.97 -9.84 -5.37
C LEU A 2 -9.12 -9.30 -6.23
N SER A 3 -9.89 -10.21 -6.84
CA SER A 3 -11.19 -9.86 -7.42
C SER A 3 -12.19 -9.55 -6.29
N VAL A 4 -13.31 -8.90 -6.62
CA VAL A 4 -14.36 -8.60 -5.62
C VAL A 4 -14.96 -9.90 -5.10
N GLU A 5 -15.15 -10.87 -6.00
CA GLU A 5 -15.68 -12.20 -5.70
C GLU A 5 -14.76 -12.96 -4.73
N ASP A 6 -13.45 -12.96 -5.00
CA ASP A 6 -12.46 -13.64 -4.14
C ASP A 6 -12.30 -12.96 -2.78
N ALA A 7 -12.34 -11.62 -2.76
CA ALA A 7 -12.28 -10.87 -1.50
C ALA A 7 -13.50 -11.15 -0.62
N ALA A 8 -14.70 -11.22 -1.20
CA ALA A 8 -15.93 -11.56 -0.48
C ALA A 8 -15.89 -12.98 0.08
N ARG A 9 -15.40 -13.94 -0.70
CA ARG A 9 -15.21 -15.33 -0.25
C ARG A 9 -14.23 -15.40 0.93
N LEU A 10 -13.06 -14.78 0.80
CA LEU A 10 -12.03 -14.78 1.85
C LEU A 10 -12.52 -14.10 3.13
N ALA A 11 -13.28 -13.00 3.04
CA ALA A 11 -13.83 -12.33 4.21
C ALA A 11 -14.76 -13.24 5.05
N GLN A 12 -15.42 -14.22 4.42
CA GLN A 12 -16.28 -15.18 5.10
C GLN A 12 -15.52 -16.41 5.60
N GLU A 13 -14.66 -16.99 4.75
CA GLU A 13 -13.96 -18.25 5.04
C GLU A 13 -12.73 -18.06 5.94
N ASP A 14 -12.10 -16.89 5.85
CA ASP A 14 -10.83 -16.58 6.48
C ASP A 14 -10.66 -15.06 6.70
N PRO A 15 -11.36 -14.50 7.70
CA PRO A 15 -11.34 -13.06 7.96
C PRO A 15 -9.95 -12.51 8.31
N ASP A 16 -9.03 -13.38 8.75
CA ASP A 16 -7.65 -13.04 9.13
C ASP A 16 -6.63 -13.32 8.00
N TYR A 17 -7.07 -13.51 6.75
CA TYR A 17 -6.22 -13.90 5.62
C TYR A 17 -4.90 -13.12 5.53
N GLY A 18 -4.95 -11.79 5.57
CA GLY A 18 -3.76 -10.95 5.46
C GLY A 18 -2.81 -11.05 6.67
N LEU A 19 -3.36 -11.23 7.87
CA LEU A 19 -2.57 -11.45 9.08
C LEU A 19 -1.86 -12.81 9.02
N ARG A 20 -2.61 -13.86 8.67
CA ARG A 20 -2.09 -15.22 8.55
C ARG A 20 -1.02 -15.31 7.46
N ASP A 21 -1.23 -14.66 6.32
CA ASP A 21 -0.25 -14.60 5.23
C ASP A 21 1.08 -14.00 5.69
N LEU A 22 1.03 -12.82 6.33
CA LEU A 22 2.22 -12.16 6.86
C LEU A 22 2.91 -12.99 7.95
N PHE A 23 2.14 -13.58 8.88
CA PHE A 23 2.70 -14.43 9.92
C PHE A 23 3.43 -15.65 9.33
N ASN A 24 2.79 -16.35 8.38
CA ASN A 24 3.37 -17.53 7.74
C ASN A 24 4.61 -17.18 6.91
N ALA A 25 4.60 -16.05 6.20
CA ALA A 25 5.75 -15.56 5.46
C ALA A 25 6.97 -15.38 6.40
N ILE A 26 6.77 -14.75 7.55
CA ILE A 26 7.82 -14.58 8.56
C ILE A 26 8.24 -15.92 9.17
N ALA A 27 7.29 -16.76 9.57
CA ALA A 27 7.55 -18.05 10.23
C ALA A 27 8.31 -19.04 9.33
N THR A 28 8.14 -18.94 8.01
CA THR A 28 8.82 -19.79 7.01
C THR A 28 10.11 -19.18 6.47
N GLY A 29 10.54 -18.02 6.98
CA GLY A 29 11.76 -17.34 6.57
C GLY A 29 11.65 -16.59 5.24
N ASN A 30 10.45 -16.47 4.67
CA ASN A 30 10.16 -15.65 3.50
C ASN A 30 9.86 -14.20 3.93
N TYR A 31 10.89 -13.47 4.36
CA TYR A 31 10.71 -12.12 4.88
C TYR A 31 10.36 -11.12 3.78
N PRO A 32 9.19 -10.45 3.85
CA PRO A 32 8.86 -9.40 2.89
C PRO A 32 9.79 -8.19 3.12
N SER A 33 10.10 -7.47 2.03
CA SER A 33 10.96 -6.29 2.06
C SER A 33 10.42 -5.19 1.15
N TRP A 34 10.79 -3.95 1.44
CA TRP A 34 10.37 -2.77 0.68
C TRP A 34 11.55 -1.85 0.42
N THR A 35 11.60 -1.28 -0.77
CA THR A 35 12.58 -0.26 -1.14
C THR A 35 11.98 1.12 -0.89
N PHE A 36 12.70 1.95 -0.12
CA PHE A 36 12.28 3.28 0.24
C PHE A 36 12.72 4.33 -0.80
N TYR A 37 11.80 5.21 -1.18
CA TYR A 37 12.04 6.34 -2.10
C TYR A 37 11.41 7.62 -1.56
N ILE A 38 11.93 8.77 -1.98
CA ILE A 38 11.35 10.09 -1.71
C ILE A 38 11.13 10.86 -3.01
N GLN A 39 10.11 11.71 -3.01
CA GLN A 39 9.89 12.70 -4.07
C GLN A 39 10.32 14.07 -3.55
N VAL A 40 11.10 14.81 -4.35
CA VAL A 40 11.66 16.11 -3.97
C VAL A 40 11.13 17.18 -4.93
N MET A 41 10.62 18.28 -4.37
CA MET A 41 10.08 19.40 -5.12
C MET A 41 10.62 20.72 -4.53
N THR A 42 11.00 21.66 -5.40
CA THR A 42 11.40 23.02 -4.98
C THR A 42 10.16 23.90 -4.73
N PHE A 43 10.31 24.96 -3.94
CA PHE A 43 9.22 25.93 -3.71
C PHE A 43 8.66 26.52 -5.01
N LYS A 44 9.52 26.85 -5.97
CA LYS A 44 9.10 27.37 -7.28
C LYS A 44 8.25 26.37 -8.07
N GLN A 45 8.59 25.08 -8.00
CA GLN A 45 7.79 24.04 -8.64
C GLN A 45 6.41 23.91 -7.98
N ALA A 46 6.37 23.97 -6.64
CA ALA A 46 5.13 23.88 -5.87
C ALA A 46 4.13 25.00 -6.21
N GLU A 47 4.60 26.24 -6.44
CA GLU A 47 3.74 27.37 -6.81
C GLU A 47 3.05 27.20 -8.17
N THR A 48 3.71 26.54 -9.13
CA THR A 48 3.20 26.34 -10.49
C THR A 48 2.54 24.97 -10.70
N PHE A 49 2.51 24.13 -9.67
CA PHE A 49 2.06 22.76 -9.80
C PHE A 49 0.53 22.72 -10.01
N PRO A 50 -0.01 21.85 -10.87
CA PRO A 50 -1.45 21.85 -11.20
C PRO A 50 -2.36 21.51 -10.02
N PHE A 51 -1.81 20.96 -8.95
CA PHE A 51 -2.51 20.61 -7.72
C PHE A 51 -1.68 21.02 -6.49
N ASN A 52 -2.37 21.25 -5.38
CA ASN A 52 -1.71 21.65 -4.14
C ASN A 52 -0.87 20.47 -3.61
N PRO A 53 0.46 20.61 -3.43
CA PRO A 53 1.30 19.53 -2.90
C PRO A 53 1.01 19.18 -1.43
N PHE A 54 0.19 19.98 -0.74
CA PHE A 54 -0.29 19.71 0.63
C PHE A 54 -1.71 19.12 0.67
N ASP A 55 -2.36 18.92 -0.49
CA ASP A 55 -3.64 18.22 -0.57
C ASP A 55 -3.38 16.70 -0.58
N ILE A 56 -3.70 16.04 0.53
CA ILE A 56 -3.52 14.60 0.73
C ILE A 56 -4.35 13.72 -0.20
N THR A 57 -5.24 14.30 -1.01
CA THR A 57 -6.03 13.59 -2.03
C THR A 57 -5.36 13.58 -3.41
N LYS A 58 -4.17 14.18 -3.54
CA LYS A 58 -3.44 14.33 -4.80
C LYS A 58 -2.13 13.53 -4.77
N VAL A 59 -1.76 13.00 -5.93
CA VAL A 59 -0.53 12.21 -6.16
C VAL A 59 0.16 12.68 -7.43
#